data_AF-A0A2X5NUF6-F1
#
_entry.id   AF-A0A2X5NUF6-F1
#
_cell.length_a   1.000
_cell.length_b   1.000
_cell.length_c   1.000
_cell.angle_alpha   90.00
_cell.angle_beta   90.00
_cell.angle_gamma   90.00
#
_symmetry.space_group_name_H-M   'P 1'
#
loop_
_entity.id
_entity.type
_entity.pdbx_description
1 polymer ?
#
loop_
_entity_poly.entity_id
_entity_poly.type
_entity_poly.pdbx_seq_one_letter_code
_entity_poly.pdbx_strand_id
1 'polypeptide(L)'
;MASRDKRLVFVTGHPEYDSHTLADEYLRDIGAGIDSPLPYNYFPGNNCRLTPQASWRSHGHLLFSNWLNYYVYQITPYDLKHMTPTLD
;
A
#
# COMPACT_ATOMS: atom_id res chain seq x y z
N MET A 1 5.84 -7.32 -5.85
CA MET A 1 6.44 -8.05 -7.01
C MET A 1 6.14 -7.27 -8.28
N ALA A 2 6.96 -7.38 -9.32
CA ALA A 2 6.66 -6.76 -10.61
C ALA A 2 7.02 -7.73 -11.75
N SER A 3 6.29 -7.66 -12.87
CA SER A 3 6.64 -8.38 -14.10
C SER A 3 8.01 -7.92 -14.63
N ARG A 4 8.65 -8.73 -15.48
CA ARG A 4 9.96 -8.40 -16.05
C ARG A 4 9.94 -7.09 -16.85
N ASP A 5 8.84 -6.86 -17.57
CA ASP A 5 8.59 -5.66 -18.35
C ASP A 5 8.04 -4.49 -17.52
N LYS A 6 7.85 -4.71 -16.20
CA LYS A 6 7.41 -3.70 -15.23
C LYS A 6 6.01 -3.13 -15.46
N ARG A 7 5.21 -3.70 -16.37
CA ARG A 7 3.82 -3.29 -16.63
C ARG A 7 2.85 -3.76 -15.56
N LEU A 8 3.15 -4.89 -14.93
CA LEU A 8 2.35 -5.41 -13.83
C LEU A 8 3.14 -5.23 -12.53
N VAL A 9 2.54 -4.52 -11.58
CA VAL A 9 3.09 -4.33 -10.23
C VAL A 9 2.07 -4.85 -9.23
N PHE A 10 2.51 -5.74 -8.35
CA PHE A 10 1.69 -6.42 -7.35
C PHE A 10 2.13 -6.01 -5.95
N VAL A 11 1.18 -5.51 -5.18
CA VAL A 11 1.35 -5.08 -3.79
C VAL A 11 0.31 -5.85 -2.98
N THR A 12 0.75 -6.63 -1.99
CA THR A 12 -0.12 -7.52 -1.21
C THR A 12 -0.50 -6.95 0.16
N GLY A 13 0.07 -5.80 0.52
CA GLY A 13 -0.30 -5.06 1.72
C GLY A 13 -0.91 -3.70 1.34
N HIS A 14 -1.11 -2.86 2.35
CA HIS A 14 -1.79 -1.59 2.21
C HIS A 14 -0.89 -0.38 2.56
N PRO A 15 0.18 -0.10 1.78
CA PRO A 15 1.05 1.04 2.05
C PRO A 15 0.36 2.40 1.89
N GLU A 16 -0.83 2.44 1.30
CA GLU A 16 -1.70 3.60 1.12
C GLU A 16 -2.53 3.94 2.36
N TYR A 17 -2.66 3.03 3.32
CA TYR A 17 -3.51 3.24 4.49
C TYR A 17 -3.06 4.43 5.32
N ASP A 18 -4.06 5.15 5.83
CA ASP A 18 -3.86 6.18 6.82
C ASP A 18 -3.51 5.57 8.18
N SER A 19 -2.95 6.40 9.06
CA SER A 19 -2.53 5.97 10.40
C SER A 19 -3.66 5.33 11.19
N HIS A 20 -4.92 5.66 10.94
CA HIS A 20 -6.09 5.22 11.71
C HIS A 20 -6.87 4.05 11.07
N THR A 21 -6.56 3.65 9.83
CA THR A 21 -7.39 2.69 9.10
C THR A 21 -7.47 1.32 9.80
N LEU A 22 -6.34 0.75 10.25
CA LEU A 22 -6.36 -0.52 10.99
C LEU A 22 -6.98 -0.39 12.40
N ALA A 23 -6.96 0.80 13.00
CA ALA A 23 -7.64 1.06 14.27
C ALA A 23 -9.15 1.00 14.08
N ASP A 24 -9.65 1.63 13.02
CA ASP A 24 -11.07 1.66 12.71
C ASP A 24 -11.59 0.27 12.35
N GLU A 25 -10.81 -0.52 11.58
CA GLU A 25 -11.11 -1.93 11.30
C GLU A 25 -11.20 -2.74 12.61
N TYR A 26 -10.20 -2.62 13.49
CA TYR A 26 -10.20 -3.31 14.78
C TYR A 26 -11.39 -2.91 15.65
N LEU A 27 -11.67 -1.61 15.78
CA LEU A 27 -12.78 -1.12 16.61
C LEU A 27 -14.15 -1.53 16.04
N ARG A 28 -14.30 -1.53 14.71
CA ARG A 28 -15.51 -2.03 14.04
C ARG A 28 -15.74 -3.50 14.38
N ASP A 29 -14.71 -4.33 14.27
CA ASP A 29 -14.85 -5.78 14.46
C ASP A 29 -15.14 -6.13 15.93
N ILE A 30 -14.45 -5.49 16.87
CA ILE A 30 -14.76 -5.61 18.31
C ILE A 30 -16.18 -5.12 18.62
N GLY A 31 -16.62 -4.00 18.02
CA GLY A 31 -17.98 -3.47 18.17
C GLY A 31 -19.06 -4.42 17.63
N ALA A 32 -18.73 -5.25 16.64
CA ALA A 32 -19.57 -6.30 16.11
C ALA A 32 -19.52 -7.61 16.91
N GLY A 33 -18.71 -7.67 17.98
CA GLY A 33 -18.51 -8.88 18.77
C GLY A 33 -17.66 -9.95 18.08
N ILE A 34 -16.90 -9.58 17.04
CA ILE A 34 -15.95 -10.45 16.35
C ILE A 34 -14.66 -10.50 17.18
N ASP A 35 -14.14 -11.71 17.41
CA ASP A 35 -12.83 -11.87 18.03
C ASP A 35 -11.73 -11.50 17.02
N SER A 36 -11.35 -10.21 17.03
CA SER A 36 -10.26 -9.69 16.21
C SER A 36 -9.00 -9.55 17.05
N PRO A 37 -7.85 -10.10 16.61
CA PRO A 37 -6.59 -9.85 17.28
C PRO A 37 -6.20 -8.36 17.14
N LEU A 38 -5.44 -7.87 18.11
CA LEU A 38 -4.88 -6.52 18.04
C LEU A 38 -3.92 -6.43 16.83
N PRO A 39 -4.01 -5.38 15.99
CA PRO A 39 -3.08 -5.18 14.89
C PRO A 39 -1.62 -5.14 15.39
N TYR A 40 -0.77 -5.97 14.80
CA TYR A 40 0.62 -6.15 15.23
C TYR A 40 1.49 -4.93 14.91
N ASN A 41 2.34 -4.51 15.86
CA ASN A 41 3.26 -3.37 15.74
C ASN A 41 2.59 -2.05 15.29
N TYR A 42 1.31 -1.87 15.62
CA TYR A 42 0.51 -0.74 15.16
C TYR A 42 0.24 0.29 16.27
N PHE A 43 -0.29 -0.17 17.41
CA PHE A 43 -0.51 0.67 18.58
C PHE A 43 0.74 0.76 19.47
N PRO A 44 1.12 1.94 19.97
CA PRO A 44 2.19 2.07 20.95
C PRO A 44 1.94 1.18 22.18
N GLY A 45 2.90 0.31 22.49
CA GLY A 45 2.80 -0.60 23.63
C GLY A 45 1.59 -1.55 23.59
N ASN A 46 1.07 -1.87 22.40
CA ASN A 46 -0.12 -2.70 22.20
C ASN A 46 -1.38 -2.16 22.89
N ASN A 47 -1.50 -0.84 23.04
CA ASN A 47 -2.64 -0.19 23.69
C ASN A 47 -3.53 0.53 22.67
N CYS A 48 -4.71 -0.03 22.38
CA CYS A 48 -5.69 0.51 21.42
C CYS A 48 -6.29 1.88 21.80
N ARG A 49 -6.03 2.38 23.02
CA ARG A 49 -6.43 3.73 23.44
C ARG A 49 -5.42 4.80 23.05
N LEU A 50 -4.23 4.40 22.61
CA LEU A 50 -3.18 5.31 22.17
C LEU A 50 -3.25 5.50 20.65
N THR A 51 -2.95 6.72 20.20
CA THR A 51 -2.97 7.03 18.77
C THR A 51 -1.89 6.23 18.02
N PRO A 52 -2.25 5.47 16.98
CA PRO A 52 -1.30 4.72 16.17
C PRO A 52 -0.39 5.65 15.36
N GLN A 53 0.83 5.21 15.08
CA GLN A 53 1.79 5.94 14.25
C GLN A 53 1.96 5.27 12.89
N ALA A 54 1.88 6.05 11.81
CA ALA A 54 2.07 5.55 10.44
C ALA A 54 3.56 5.35 10.09
N SER A 55 4.17 4.31 10.68
CA SER A 55 5.58 3.96 10.45
C SER A 55 5.88 3.55 8.99
N TRP A 56 4.88 3.12 8.23
CA TRP A 56 5.00 2.70 6.82
C TRP A 56 4.91 3.85 5.81
N ARG A 57 4.46 5.05 6.23
CA ARG A 57 4.11 6.15 5.32
C ARG A 57 5.24 6.55 4.38
N SER A 58 6.48 6.59 4.87
CA SER A 58 7.66 6.92 4.05
C SER A 58 7.83 5.96 2.87
N HIS A 59 7.67 4.66 3.10
CA HIS A 59 7.79 3.64 2.07
C HIS A 59 6.59 3.66 1.11
N GLY A 60 5.39 3.99 1.60
CA GLY A 60 4.22 4.23 0.75
C GLY A 60 4.46 5.37 -0.24
N HIS A 61 4.93 6.52 0.24
CA HIS A 61 5.27 7.64 -0.66
C HIS A 61 6.32 7.27 -1.71
N LEU A 62 7.38 6.55 -1.30
CA LEU A 62 8.42 6.11 -2.22
C LEU A 62 7.88 5.13 -3.27
N LEU A 63 7.00 4.21 -2.88
CA LEU A 63 6.37 3.26 -3.80
C LEU A 63 5.63 3.99 -4.92
N PHE A 64 4.72 4.89 -4.58
CA PHE A 64 3.92 5.61 -5.57
C PHE A 64 4.76 6.57 -6.41
N SER A 65 5.72 7.26 -5.79
CA SER A 65 6.63 8.18 -6.50
C SER A 65 7.50 7.43 -7.51
N ASN A 66 8.08 6.29 -7.10
CA ASN A 66 8.91 5.48 -7.98
C ASN A 66 8.09 4.85 -9.10
N TRP A 67 6.89 4.35 -8.79
CA TRP A 67 5.98 3.78 -9.78
C TRP A 67 5.61 4.80 -10.86
N LEU A 68 5.13 5.98 -10.47
CA LEU A 68 4.78 7.03 -11.44
C LEU A 68 5.98 7.46 -12.28
N ASN A 69 7.13 7.70 -11.66
CA ASN A 69 8.30 8.25 -12.36
C ASN A 69 9.00 7.22 -13.25
N TYR A 70 9.31 6.05 -12.71
CA TYR A 70 10.21 5.08 -13.36
C TYR A 70 9.47 3.95 -14.07
N TYR A 71 8.21 3.69 -13.74
CA TYR A 71 7.44 2.57 -14.30
C TYR A 71 6.37 3.06 -15.28
N VAL A 72 5.70 4.18 -14.97
CA VAL A 72 4.69 4.77 -15.86
C VAL A 72 5.34 5.78 -16.83
N TYR A 73 5.90 6.87 -16.31
CA TYR A 73 6.31 8.00 -17.14
C TYR A 73 7.48 7.69 -18.07
N GLN A 74 8.57 7.11 -17.56
CA GLN A 74 9.77 6.87 -18.37
C GLN A 74 9.66 5.72 -19.36
N ILE A 75 8.80 4.73 -19.09
CA ILE A 75 8.67 3.53 -19.91
C ILE A 75 7.59 3.71 -20.99
N THR A 76 6.63 4.61 -20.77
CA THR A 76 5.55 4.85 -21.73
C THR A 76 5.99 5.89 -22.77
N PRO A 77 6.10 5.52 -24.06
CA PRO A 77 6.39 6.51 -25.09
C PRO A 77 5.25 7.52 -25.19
N TYR A 78 5.60 8.79 -25.44
CA TYR A 78 4.60 9.86 -25.60
C TYR A 78 3.58 9.55 -26.72
N ASP A 79 4.06 9.02 -27.85
CA ASP A 79 3.21 8.46 -28.89
C ASP A 79 3.08 6.94 -28.69
N LEU A 80 1.87 6.52 -28.31
CA LEU A 80 1.53 5.13 -28.04
C LEU A 80 1.69 4.22 -29.27
N LYS A 81 1.77 4.76 -30.49
CA LYS A 81 2.09 3.97 -31.69
C LYS A 81 3.47 3.32 -31.64
N HIS A 82 4.40 3.89 -30.86
CA HIS A 82 5.74 3.34 -30.65
C HIS A 82 5.80 2.36 -29.47
N MET A 83 4.67 2.08 -28.82
CA MET A 83 4.61 1.14 -27.72
C MET A 83 4.63 -0.29 -28.25
N THR A 84 5.70 -1.03 -27.97
CA THR A 84 5.75 -2.47 -28.28
C THR A 84 4.68 -3.17 -27.44
N PRO A 85 3.75 -3.95 -28.01
CA PRO A 85 2.83 -4.77 -27.24
C PRO A 85 3.63 -5.75 -26.38
N THR A 86 3.25 -5.92 -25.11
CA THR A 86 3.76 -7.07 -24.35
C THR A 86 3.00 -8.26 -24.89
N LEU A 87 3.66 -9.04 -25.75
CA LEU A 87 3.22 -10.38 -26.11
C LEU A 87 3.57 -11.28 -24.93
N ASP A 88 2.64 -11.38 -23.98
CA ASP A 88 2.48 -12.61 -23.21
C ASP A 88 1.53 -13.54 -23.98
#